data_AF-A0A4R6T3D9-F1
#
_entry.id   AF-A0A4R6T3D9-F1
#
_cell.length_a   1.000
_cell.length_b   1.000
_cell.length_c   1.000
_cell.angle_alpha   90.00
_cell.angle_beta   90.00
_cell.angle_gamma   90.00
#
_symmetry.space_group_name_H-M   'P 1'
#
loop_
_entity.id
_entity.type
_entity.pdbx_description
1 polymer ?
#
loop_
_entity_poly.entity_id
_entity_poly.type
_entity_poly.pdbx_seq_one_letter_code
_entity_poly.pdbx_strand_id
1 'polypeptide(L)'
;MRSSFILGIVFLCMIASQLAWGHEIRPAFLQIQEKSPGKFGVFWKVPRTVDKVLDIQPKFESNFTLNQTQEPRLLEAFMLYSYELQGESSLENSELSIENLKETGIDALVDIRFLDGRHYTFLLQPTSNAVWIPEKSSKLQVAKTYLIFGIEHILLGYDHLLFVLALIMISSAWKKLIKTITAFTLSHSITLSISALGYTALPGAPVETVIALSIVFLALEVLKFQGGKPTLTSEKPWLVAFIFGLLHGFGFAGALSEIGLPSNEIPVALATFNFGVELGQLLFVGVIIGLWKLIQGHVQVKPWQKKVIPYGIGSIAVFWVIERIINI
;
A
#
# COMPACT_ATOMS: atom_id res chain seq x y z
N MET A 1 -24.97 -13.05 -50.76
CA MET A 1 -26.04 -13.10 -49.73
C MET A 1 -25.55 -12.87 -48.30
N ARG A 2 -24.35 -13.28 -47.88
CA ARG A 2 -23.87 -13.09 -46.49
C ARG A 2 -23.54 -11.64 -46.10
N SER A 3 -23.00 -10.83 -47.01
CA SER A 3 -22.61 -9.43 -46.74
C SER A 3 -23.81 -8.50 -46.48
N SER A 4 -24.90 -8.66 -47.23
CA SER A 4 -26.13 -7.87 -47.09
C SER A 4 -26.85 -8.11 -45.76
N PHE A 5 -26.74 -9.33 -45.21
CA PHE A 5 -27.32 -9.69 -43.92
C PHE A 5 -26.54 -9.05 -42.75
N ILE A 6 -25.21 -9.03 -42.84
CA ILE A 6 -24.34 -8.38 -41.85
C ILE A 6 -24.58 -6.86 -41.85
N LEU A 7 -24.71 -6.24 -43.04
CA LEU A 7 -25.04 -4.82 -43.15
C LEU A 7 -26.40 -4.49 -42.51
N GLY A 8 -27.40 -5.35 -42.70
CA GLY A 8 -28.72 -5.21 -42.10
C GLY A 8 -28.68 -5.27 -40.56
N ILE A 9 -27.88 -6.18 -39.99
CA ILE A 9 -27.70 -6.28 -38.53
C ILE A 9 -26.99 -5.04 -37.98
N VAL A 10 -25.91 -4.58 -38.62
CA VAL A 10 -25.19 -3.38 -38.17
C VAL A 10 -26.09 -2.15 -38.20
N PHE A 11 -26.90 -2.00 -39.25
CA PHE A 11 -27.86 -0.91 -39.37
C PHE A 11 -28.95 -0.99 -38.28
N LEU A 12 -29.45 -2.19 -37.97
CA LEU A 12 -30.41 -2.41 -36.89
C LEU A 12 -29.81 -2.08 -35.51
N CYS A 13 -28.54 -2.46 -35.27
CA CYS A 13 -27.81 -2.13 -34.04
C CYS A 13 -27.55 -0.63 -33.89
N MET A 14 -27.26 0.09 -34.99
CA MET A 14 -27.10 1.54 -34.97
C MET A 14 -28.41 2.26 -34.65
N ILE A 15 -29.53 1.81 -35.20
CA ILE A 15 -30.87 2.33 -34.85
C ILE A 15 -31.20 2.01 -33.39
N ALA A 16 -30.90 0.79 -32.93
CA ALA A 16 -31.11 0.40 -31.53
C ALA A 16 -30.25 1.23 -30.55
N SER A 17 -29.02 1.61 -30.93
CA SER A 17 -28.18 2.49 -30.11
C SER A 17 -28.71 3.92 -30.00
N GLN A 18 -29.48 4.41 -30.98
CA GLN A 18 -30.14 5.72 -30.91
C GLN A 18 -31.38 5.72 -30.00
N LEU A 19 -31.90 4.53 -29.67
CA LEU A 19 -32.98 4.34 -28.71
C LEU A 19 -32.47 4.02 -27.29
N ALA A 20 -31.16 3.85 -27.13
CA ALA A 20 -30.54 3.68 -25.82
C ALA A 20 -30.39 5.05 -25.14
N TRP A 21 -31.41 5.47 -24.41
CA TRP A 21 -31.30 6.56 -23.46
C TRP A 21 -30.45 6.06 -22.30
N GLY A 22 -29.16 6.41 -22.31
CA GLY A 22 -28.35 6.31 -21.10
C GLY A 22 -28.97 7.25 -20.08
N HIS A 23 -29.67 6.71 -19.09
CA HIS A 23 -30.12 7.51 -17.96
C HIS A 23 -28.89 8.16 -17.32
N GLU A 24 -28.86 9.49 -17.28
CA GLU A 24 -27.79 10.23 -16.64
C GLU A 24 -27.94 10.08 -15.13
N ILE A 25 -27.23 9.11 -14.53
CA ILE A 25 -27.20 8.93 -13.09
C ILE A 25 -26.35 10.06 -12.50
N ARG A 26 -27.02 11.03 -11.88
CA ARG A 26 -26.37 12.13 -11.17
C ARG A 26 -26.40 11.79 -9.69
N PRO A 27 -25.28 11.40 -9.06
CA PRO A 27 -25.28 11.15 -7.63
C PRO A 27 -25.49 12.45 -6.86
N ALA A 28 -26.03 12.33 -5.66
CA ALA A 28 -26.01 13.42 -4.71
C ALA A 28 -24.57 13.64 -4.21
N PHE A 29 -24.24 14.85 -3.81
CA PHE A 29 -22.89 15.18 -3.35
C PHE A 29 -22.93 15.98 -2.05
N LEU A 30 -22.35 15.40 -1.00
CA LEU A 30 -22.18 16.01 0.31
C LEU A 30 -20.71 16.33 0.51
N GLN A 31 -20.40 17.61 0.70
CA GLN A 31 -19.08 18.05 1.08
C GLN A 31 -19.11 18.63 2.48
N ILE A 32 -18.20 18.17 3.33
CA ILE A 32 -18.03 18.62 4.70
C ILE A 32 -16.59 19.12 4.84
N GLN A 33 -16.42 20.37 5.24
CA GLN A 33 -15.12 20.98 5.43
C GLN A 33 -15.02 21.58 6.83
N GLU A 34 -14.10 21.08 7.64
CA GLU A 34 -13.80 21.67 8.95
C GLU A 34 -13.23 23.08 8.77
N LYS A 35 -13.85 24.07 9.43
CA LYS A 35 -13.45 25.49 9.37
C LYS A 35 -12.67 25.91 10.62
N SER A 36 -13.08 25.38 11.77
CA SER A 36 -12.43 25.53 13.08
C SER A 36 -12.75 24.26 13.89
N PRO A 37 -11.98 23.94 14.96
CA PRO A 37 -12.29 22.78 15.79
C PRO A 37 -13.78 22.74 16.21
N GLY A 38 -14.47 21.65 15.88
CA GLY A 38 -15.91 21.47 16.19
C GLY A 38 -16.90 22.24 15.30
N LYS A 39 -16.43 22.96 14.26
CA LYS A 39 -17.31 23.64 13.28
C LYS A 39 -16.96 23.26 11.84
N PHE A 40 -17.98 22.80 11.11
CA PHE A 40 -17.83 22.34 9.74
C PHE A 40 -18.76 23.11 8.81
N GLY A 41 -18.25 23.57 7.68
CA GLY A 41 -19.07 23.97 6.55
C GLY A 41 -19.59 22.73 5.83
N VAL A 42 -20.90 22.65 5.62
CA VAL A 42 -21.53 21.54 4.90
C VAL A 42 -22.18 22.08 3.64
N PHE A 43 -21.82 21.51 2.50
CA PHE A 43 -22.40 21.80 1.21
C PHE A 43 -23.10 20.55 0.69
N TRP A 44 -24.39 20.66 0.42
CA TRP A 44 -25.22 19.54 -0.01
C TRP A 44 -25.84 19.83 -1.38
N LYS A 45 -25.53 18.97 -2.35
CA LYS A 45 -25.98 19.09 -3.74
C LYS A 45 -26.90 17.92 -4.05
N VAL A 46 -28.17 18.23 -4.20
CA VAL A 46 -29.24 17.26 -4.44
C VAL A 46 -29.65 17.30 -5.91
N PRO A 47 -29.62 16.16 -6.63
CA PRO A 47 -30.14 16.09 -7.98
C PRO A 47 -31.64 16.40 -8.00
N ARG A 48 -32.08 17.14 -9.02
CA ARG A 48 -33.51 17.35 -9.26
C ARG A 48 -33.90 16.91 -10.66
N THR A 49 -35.17 16.56 -10.78
CA THR A 49 -35.88 16.48 -12.05
C THR A 49 -36.65 17.79 -12.27
N VAL A 50 -37.23 17.97 -13.46
CA VAL A 50 -37.95 19.21 -13.83
C VAL A 50 -39.05 19.56 -12.80
N ASP A 51 -39.73 18.55 -12.26
CA ASP A 51 -40.90 18.73 -11.40
C ASP A 51 -40.65 18.47 -9.90
N LYS A 52 -39.50 17.88 -9.52
CA LYS A 52 -39.26 17.46 -8.13
C LYS A 52 -37.78 17.44 -7.74
N VAL A 53 -37.49 17.98 -6.54
CA VAL A 53 -36.22 17.78 -5.82
C VAL A 53 -36.35 16.52 -4.97
N LEU A 54 -35.33 15.67 -4.99
CA LEU A 54 -35.32 14.47 -4.15
C LEU A 54 -35.33 14.85 -2.67
N ASP A 55 -36.16 14.19 -1.88
CA ASP A 55 -36.29 14.46 -0.45
C ASP A 55 -35.24 13.68 0.35
N ILE A 56 -33.98 13.99 0.11
CA ILE A 56 -32.83 13.37 0.79
C ILE A 56 -32.05 14.42 1.58
N GLN A 57 -31.73 14.10 2.84
CA GLN A 57 -31.04 15.01 3.74
C GLN A 57 -29.92 14.29 4.50
N PRO A 58 -28.77 14.95 4.72
CA PRO A 58 -27.73 14.42 5.58
C PRO A 58 -28.19 14.46 7.04
N LYS A 59 -27.99 13.35 7.75
CA LYS A 59 -28.27 13.19 9.18
C LYS A 59 -26.99 12.86 9.92
N PHE A 60 -26.74 13.65 10.95
CA PHE A 60 -25.63 13.51 11.88
C PHE A 60 -26.15 12.99 13.23
N GLU A 61 -25.24 12.48 14.07
CA GLU A 61 -25.55 12.12 15.45
C GLU A 61 -26.07 13.31 16.28
N SER A 62 -26.77 13.02 17.38
CA SER A 62 -27.49 14.02 18.19
C SER A 62 -26.60 15.06 18.87
N ASN A 63 -25.29 14.81 18.96
CA ASN A 63 -24.29 15.74 19.47
C ASN A 63 -23.89 16.83 18.45
N PHE A 64 -24.39 16.75 17.21
CA PHE A 64 -24.18 17.77 16.19
C PHE A 64 -25.47 18.53 15.87
N THR A 65 -25.35 19.85 15.72
CA THR A 65 -26.43 20.74 15.29
C THR A 65 -26.13 21.26 13.89
N LEU A 66 -27.04 21.02 12.94
CA LEU A 66 -26.94 21.49 11.57
C LEU A 66 -27.79 22.75 11.37
N ASN A 67 -27.14 23.90 11.16
CA ASN A 67 -27.81 25.18 10.94
C ASN A 67 -27.68 25.62 9.50
N GLN A 68 -28.78 25.98 8.84
CA GLN A 68 -28.74 26.51 7.49
C GLN A 68 -28.15 27.93 7.47
N THR A 69 -27.17 28.17 6.59
CA THR A 69 -26.42 29.43 6.55
C THR A 69 -26.85 30.35 5.41
N GLN A 70 -27.41 29.78 4.35
CA GLN A 70 -27.85 30.50 3.16
C GLN A 70 -29.15 29.90 2.64
N GLU A 71 -29.96 30.73 1.96
CA GLU A 71 -31.13 30.24 1.25
C GLU A 71 -30.73 29.21 0.17
N PRO A 72 -31.53 28.15 -0.05
CA PRO A 72 -31.21 27.13 -1.03
C PRO A 72 -31.15 27.73 -2.43
N ARG A 73 -30.11 27.38 -3.20
CA ARG A 73 -29.93 27.88 -4.56
C ARG A 73 -30.42 26.84 -5.55
N LEU A 74 -31.36 27.24 -6.40
CA LEU A 74 -31.88 26.41 -7.49
C LEU A 74 -30.97 26.52 -8.72
N LEU A 75 -30.48 25.39 -9.21
CA LEU A 75 -29.82 25.26 -10.50
C LEU A 75 -30.67 24.41 -11.44
N GLU A 76 -30.33 24.39 -12.73
CA GLU A 76 -31.07 23.63 -13.74
C GLU A 76 -31.23 22.16 -13.34
N ALA A 77 -30.15 21.50 -12.93
CA ALA A 77 -30.10 20.08 -12.59
C ALA A 77 -30.02 19.74 -11.08
N PHE A 78 -29.83 20.74 -10.22
CA PHE A 78 -29.54 20.51 -8.80
C PHE A 78 -30.21 21.55 -7.90
N MET A 79 -30.46 21.16 -6.66
CA MET A 79 -30.69 22.09 -5.55
C MET A 79 -29.46 22.08 -4.64
N LEU A 80 -28.97 23.28 -4.33
CA LEU A 80 -27.79 23.46 -3.48
C LEU A 80 -28.20 24.00 -2.11
N TYR A 81 -27.72 23.34 -1.07
CA TYR A 81 -27.89 23.75 0.31
C TYR A 81 -26.53 24.03 0.94
N SER A 82 -26.49 25.02 1.85
CA SER A 82 -25.29 25.39 2.59
C SER A 82 -25.62 25.48 4.07
N TYR A 83 -24.98 24.63 4.86
CA TYR A 83 -25.16 24.52 6.28
C TYR A 83 -23.84 24.76 7.04
N GLU A 84 -23.98 25.01 8.32
CA GLU A 84 -22.90 24.96 9.30
C GLU A 84 -23.26 23.89 10.33
N LEU A 85 -22.40 22.90 10.45
CA LEU A 85 -22.49 21.85 11.45
C LEU A 85 -21.64 22.26 12.65
N GLN A 86 -22.23 22.29 13.84
CA GLN A 86 -21.53 22.58 15.09
C GLN A 86 -21.69 21.38 16.03
N GLY A 87 -20.59 20.88 16.58
CA GLY A 87 -20.58 19.79 17.56
C GLY A 87 -19.67 20.10 18.75
N GLU A 88 -19.91 19.41 19.86
CA GLU A 88 -19.03 19.48 21.05
C GLU A 88 -17.67 18.82 20.81
N SER A 89 -17.62 17.85 19.90
CA SER A 89 -16.42 17.13 19.47
C SER A 89 -16.21 17.29 17.96
N SER A 90 -15.05 16.83 17.50
CA SER A 90 -14.79 16.71 16.06
C SER A 90 -15.66 15.59 15.45
N LEU A 91 -15.83 15.59 14.13
CA LEU A 91 -16.76 14.73 13.40
C LEU A 91 -16.33 13.24 13.37
N GLU A 92 -15.11 12.93 13.76
CA GLU A 92 -14.63 11.57 13.89
C GLU A 92 -15.40 10.75 14.91
N ASN A 93 -15.34 9.43 14.74
CA ASN A 93 -15.97 8.47 15.64
C ASN A 93 -17.48 8.72 15.77
N SER A 94 -18.10 9.13 14.66
CA SER A 94 -19.53 9.35 14.54
C SER A 94 -20.08 8.73 13.27
N GLU A 95 -21.36 8.39 13.28
CA GLU A 95 -22.11 7.94 12.13
C GLU A 95 -22.71 9.12 11.33
N LEU A 96 -22.53 9.08 10.02
CA LEU A 96 -23.20 9.95 9.07
C LEU A 96 -24.13 9.10 8.20
N SER A 97 -25.39 9.51 8.09
CA SER A 97 -26.37 8.85 7.22
C SER A 97 -27.07 9.84 6.30
N ILE A 98 -27.68 9.34 5.23
CA ILE A 98 -28.55 10.13 4.36
C ILE A 98 -29.97 9.56 4.48
N GLU A 99 -30.88 10.37 5.02
CA GLU A 99 -32.28 10.02 5.15
C GLU A 99 -32.94 9.90 3.77
N ASN A 100 -33.89 8.96 3.68
CA ASN A 100 -34.65 8.63 2.47
C ASN A 100 -33.82 8.22 1.24
N LEU A 101 -32.49 8.07 1.35
CA LEU A 101 -31.65 7.61 0.23
C LEU A 101 -32.11 6.24 -0.28
N LYS A 102 -32.55 5.36 0.63
CA LYS A 102 -33.09 4.02 0.33
C LYS A 102 -34.31 4.04 -0.59
N GLU A 103 -35.05 5.15 -0.58
CA GLU A 103 -36.25 5.34 -1.41
C GLU A 103 -35.91 5.90 -2.79
N THR A 104 -34.62 6.18 -3.04
CA THR A 104 -34.12 6.69 -4.32
C THR A 104 -33.33 5.61 -5.07
N GLY A 105 -33.18 5.80 -6.39
CA GLY A 105 -32.31 4.96 -7.23
C GLY A 105 -30.93 5.56 -7.47
N ILE A 106 -30.48 6.52 -6.64
CA ILE A 106 -29.21 7.23 -6.83
C ILE A 106 -28.24 6.96 -5.68
N ASP A 107 -26.95 7.07 -5.99
CA ASP A 107 -25.90 7.06 -4.98
C ASP A 107 -25.62 8.47 -4.45
N ALA A 108 -24.95 8.56 -3.32
CA ALA A 108 -24.49 9.81 -2.74
C ALA A 108 -23.00 9.74 -2.42
N LEU A 109 -22.23 10.68 -2.97
CA LEU A 109 -20.81 10.82 -2.71
C LEU A 109 -20.60 11.78 -1.54
N VAL A 110 -19.88 11.33 -0.51
CA VAL A 110 -19.55 12.10 0.69
C VAL A 110 -18.05 12.41 0.69
N ASP A 111 -17.70 13.70 0.76
CA ASP A 111 -16.34 14.24 0.79
C ASP A 111 -16.12 14.97 2.12
N ILE A 112 -15.23 14.47 2.99
CA ILE A 112 -14.98 15.06 4.31
C ILE A 112 -13.53 15.52 4.40
N ARG A 113 -13.31 16.81 4.65
CA ARG A 113 -11.98 17.43 4.78
C ARG A 113 -11.81 18.06 6.15
N PHE A 114 -10.79 17.61 6.88
CA PHE A 114 -10.40 18.14 8.19
C PHE A 114 -9.32 19.21 8.05
N LEU A 115 -9.16 20.06 9.08
CA LEU A 115 -8.15 21.11 9.11
C LEU A 115 -6.71 20.58 9.12
N ASP A 116 -6.51 19.37 9.65
CA ASP A 116 -5.21 18.70 9.66
C ASP A 116 -4.86 18.00 8.33
N GLY A 117 -5.64 18.30 7.28
CA GLY A 117 -5.44 17.79 5.93
C GLY A 117 -5.99 16.37 5.71
N ARG A 118 -6.60 15.73 6.71
CA ARG A 118 -7.24 14.41 6.50
C ARG A 118 -8.42 14.58 5.55
N HIS A 119 -8.53 13.63 4.63
CA HIS A 119 -9.56 13.61 3.62
C HIS A 119 -10.14 12.20 3.52
N TYR A 120 -11.45 12.09 3.68
CA TYR A 120 -12.18 10.84 3.52
C TYR A 120 -13.22 11.00 2.42
N THR A 121 -13.35 9.98 1.57
CA THR A 121 -14.38 9.91 0.53
C THR A 121 -15.15 8.62 0.69
N PHE A 122 -16.47 8.72 0.74
CA PHE A 122 -17.36 7.57 0.87
C PHE A 122 -18.42 7.61 -0.23
N LEU A 123 -18.83 6.44 -0.71
CA LEU A 123 -19.96 6.28 -1.61
C LEU A 123 -21.09 5.60 -0.83
N LEU A 124 -22.15 6.34 -0.54
CA LEU A 124 -23.35 5.83 0.10
C LEU A 124 -24.31 5.37 -0.99
N GLN A 125 -24.84 4.16 -0.84
CA GLN A 125 -25.77 3.55 -1.78
C GLN A 125 -27.15 3.42 -1.12
N PRO A 126 -28.24 3.28 -1.89
CA PRO A 126 -29.57 3.01 -1.32
C PRO A 126 -29.60 1.78 -0.39
N THR A 127 -28.74 0.79 -0.61
CA THR A 127 -28.59 -0.41 0.24
C THR A 127 -27.74 -0.16 1.50
N SER A 128 -26.86 0.84 1.49
CA SER A 128 -25.96 1.21 2.58
C SER A 128 -25.86 2.74 2.67
N ASN A 129 -26.85 3.35 3.30
CA ASN A 129 -27.05 4.81 3.35
C ASN A 129 -26.40 5.48 4.57
N ALA A 130 -25.53 4.77 5.28
CA ALA A 130 -24.81 5.26 6.45
C ALA A 130 -23.34 4.87 6.37
N VAL A 131 -22.49 5.67 7.00
CA VAL A 131 -21.05 5.45 7.07
C VAL A 131 -20.50 5.87 8.42
N TRP A 132 -19.55 5.09 8.93
CA TRP A 132 -18.80 5.42 10.13
C TRP A 132 -17.57 6.26 9.77
N ILE A 133 -17.42 7.42 10.41
CA ILE A 133 -16.28 8.31 10.18
C ILE A 133 -15.12 7.88 11.10
N PRO A 134 -13.98 7.41 10.56
CA PRO A 134 -12.91 6.86 11.38
C PRO A 134 -12.29 7.88 12.34
N GLU A 135 -11.88 7.41 13.52
CA GLU A 135 -11.03 8.19 14.42
C GLU A 135 -9.66 8.46 13.79
N LYS A 136 -9.03 9.57 14.19
CA LYS A 136 -7.63 9.83 13.89
C LYS A 136 -6.78 8.67 14.39
N SER A 137 -6.18 7.90 13.47
CA SER A 137 -5.18 6.90 13.85
C SER A 137 -4.05 7.56 14.63
N SER A 138 -3.86 7.16 15.89
CA SER A 138 -2.76 7.67 16.71
C SER A 138 -1.43 7.35 16.03
N LYS A 139 -0.49 8.31 15.98
CA LYS A 139 0.87 8.08 15.46
C LYS A 139 1.54 6.87 16.10
N LEU A 140 1.28 6.62 17.38
CA LEU A 140 1.80 5.46 18.09
C LEU A 140 1.19 4.15 17.58
N GLN A 141 -0.10 4.16 17.26
CA GLN A 141 -0.79 2.99 16.70
C GLN A 141 -0.28 2.71 15.29
N VAL A 142 -0.16 3.72 14.43
CA VAL A 142 0.45 3.60 13.09
C VAL A 142 1.87 3.05 13.22
N ALA A 143 2.69 3.67 14.09
CA ALA A 143 4.06 3.24 14.32
C ALA A 143 4.15 1.76 14.75
N LYS A 144 3.31 1.34 15.70
CA LYS A 144 3.29 -0.05 16.18
C LYS A 144 2.87 -1.03 15.09
N THR A 145 1.82 -0.73 14.35
CA THR A 145 1.31 -1.59 13.27
C THR A 145 2.36 -1.78 12.19
N TYR A 146 2.94 -0.69 11.70
CA TYR A 146 3.92 -0.75 10.62
C TYR A 146 5.27 -1.32 11.05
N LEU A 147 5.67 -1.11 12.31
CA LEU A 147 6.83 -1.79 12.89
C LEU A 147 6.67 -3.32 12.83
N ILE A 148 5.52 -3.84 13.25
CA ILE A 148 5.22 -5.28 13.23
C ILE A 148 5.21 -5.78 11.79
N PHE A 149 4.54 -5.07 10.87
CA PHE A 149 4.54 -5.45 9.45
C PHE A 149 5.95 -5.47 8.84
N GLY A 150 6.83 -4.55 9.21
CA GLY A 150 8.22 -4.59 8.77
C GLY A 150 8.98 -5.84 9.24
N ILE A 151 8.77 -6.24 10.49
CA ILE A 151 9.36 -7.46 11.07
C ILE A 151 8.79 -8.71 10.38
N GLU A 152 7.48 -8.78 10.20
CA GLU A 152 6.83 -9.92 9.56
C GLU A 152 7.23 -10.04 8.09
N HIS A 153 7.29 -8.91 7.37
CA HIS A 153 7.71 -8.87 5.97
C HIS A 153 9.07 -9.55 5.75
N ILE A 154 10.08 -9.20 6.55
CA ILE A 154 11.41 -9.78 6.39
C ILE A 154 11.48 -11.24 6.86
N LEU A 155 10.75 -11.61 7.91
CA LEU A 155 10.77 -12.97 8.45
C LEU A 155 9.98 -13.97 7.59
N LEU A 156 8.94 -13.50 6.88
CA LEU A 156 8.16 -14.31 5.94
C LEU A 156 8.74 -14.26 4.52
N GLY A 157 9.53 -13.24 4.19
CA GLY A 157 10.25 -13.10 2.92
C GLY A 157 11.45 -14.04 2.83
N TYR A 158 11.25 -15.26 2.34
CA TYR A 158 12.34 -16.25 2.21
C TYR A 158 13.50 -15.77 1.35
N ASP A 159 13.22 -14.98 0.31
CA ASP A 159 14.23 -14.35 -0.54
C ASP A 159 15.16 -13.43 0.26
N HIS A 160 14.60 -12.62 1.15
CA HIS A 160 15.35 -11.75 2.04
C HIS A 160 16.18 -12.53 3.05
N LEU A 161 15.63 -13.59 3.64
CA LEU A 161 16.36 -14.44 4.59
C LEU A 161 17.55 -15.13 3.92
N LEU A 162 17.38 -15.67 2.71
CA LEU A 162 18.47 -16.29 1.96
C LEU A 162 19.53 -15.26 1.54
N PHE A 163 19.11 -14.05 1.16
CA PHE A 163 20.02 -12.94 0.88
C PHE A 163 20.88 -12.56 2.10
N VAL A 164 20.25 -12.35 3.26
CA VAL A 164 20.94 -12.03 4.52
C VAL A 164 21.85 -13.19 4.96
N LEU A 165 21.39 -14.45 4.81
CA LEU A 165 22.21 -15.61 5.12
C LEU A 165 23.49 -15.64 4.27
N ALA A 166 23.40 -15.36 2.97
CA ALA A 166 24.58 -15.27 2.11
C ALA A 166 25.52 -14.12 2.53
N LEU A 167 24.98 -12.98 2.96
CA LEU A 167 25.78 -11.86 3.49
C LEU A 167 26.50 -12.21 4.80
N ILE A 168 25.85 -12.95 5.71
CA ILE A 168 26.49 -13.46 6.94
C ILE A 168 27.71 -14.32 6.57
N MET A 169 27.60 -15.15 5.53
CA MET A 169 28.69 -16.04 5.11
C MET A 169 29.88 -15.31 4.45
N ILE A 170 29.67 -14.12 3.89
CA ILE A 170 30.72 -13.29 3.28
C ILE A 170 31.33 -12.30 4.29
N SER A 171 30.54 -11.80 5.24
CA SER A 171 31.01 -10.81 6.22
C SER A 171 31.71 -11.45 7.41
N SER A 172 33.05 -11.37 7.40
CA SER A 172 33.91 -11.91 8.47
C SER A 172 33.86 -11.15 9.81
N ALA A 173 33.27 -9.96 9.87
CA ALA A 173 33.24 -9.12 11.06
C ALA A 173 31.84 -8.55 11.34
N TRP A 174 31.42 -8.56 12.61
CA TRP A 174 30.10 -8.08 13.02
C TRP A 174 29.84 -6.61 12.62
N LYS A 175 30.84 -5.73 12.75
CA LYS A 175 30.72 -4.33 12.33
C LYS A 175 30.49 -4.19 10.82
N LYS A 176 31.13 -5.04 10.00
CA LYS A 176 30.92 -5.05 8.54
C LYS A 176 29.52 -5.54 8.21
N LEU A 177 29.03 -6.56 8.92
CA LEU A 177 27.70 -7.12 8.72
C LEU A 177 26.61 -6.10 9.05
N ILE A 178 26.66 -5.46 10.23
CA ILE A 178 25.67 -4.43 10.59
C ILE A 178 25.68 -3.28 9.58
N LYS A 179 26.87 -2.75 9.23
CA LYS A 179 26.97 -1.71 8.19
C LYS A 179 26.34 -2.15 6.86
N THR A 180 26.47 -3.43 6.51
CA THR A 180 25.93 -3.98 5.27
C THR A 180 24.40 -4.08 5.31
N ILE A 181 23.84 -4.54 6.44
CA ILE A 181 22.40 -4.63 6.67
C ILE A 181 21.78 -3.23 6.65
N THR A 182 22.32 -2.29 7.42
CA THR A 182 21.82 -0.91 7.45
C THR A 182 21.91 -0.25 6.07
N ALA A 183 22.97 -0.52 5.29
CA ALA A 183 23.07 -0.01 3.92
C ALA A 183 22.00 -0.58 2.98
N PHE A 184 21.67 -1.87 3.13
CA PHE A 184 20.56 -2.50 2.41
C PHE A 184 19.23 -1.87 2.82
N THR A 185 18.94 -1.75 4.13
CA THR A 185 17.67 -1.19 4.59
C THR A 185 17.51 0.27 4.17
N LEU A 186 18.58 1.06 4.23
CA LEU A 186 18.55 2.45 3.78
C LEU A 186 18.21 2.58 2.29
N SER A 187 18.88 1.82 1.43
CA SER A 187 18.62 1.85 -0.02
C SER A 187 17.24 1.28 -0.38
N HIS A 188 16.81 0.23 0.31
CA HIS A 188 15.46 -0.30 0.22
C HIS A 188 14.40 0.74 0.62
N SER A 189 14.62 1.45 1.73
CA SER A 189 13.74 2.53 2.20
C SER A 189 13.55 3.62 1.15
N ILE A 190 14.63 3.99 0.44
CA ILE A 190 14.59 5.02 -0.61
C ILE A 190 13.65 4.60 -1.73
N THR A 191 13.84 3.42 -2.30
CA THR A 191 13.08 2.98 -3.48
C THR A 191 11.65 2.57 -3.12
N LEU A 192 11.45 1.98 -1.94
CA LEU A 192 10.11 1.76 -1.39
C LEU A 192 9.35 3.08 -1.23
N SER A 193 9.99 4.12 -0.68
CA SER A 193 9.35 5.43 -0.50
C SER A 193 9.00 6.08 -1.84
N ILE A 194 9.90 6.00 -2.82
CA ILE A 194 9.67 6.54 -4.17
C ILE A 194 8.44 5.86 -4.81
N SER A 195 8.34 4.53 -4.72
CA SER A 195 7.20 3.82 -5.27
C SER A 195 5.92 4.03 -4.45
N ALA A 196 5.99 4.05 -3.12
CA ALA A 196 4.84 4.29 -2.25
C ALA A 196 4.21 5.67 -2.44
N LEU A 197 5.02 6.68 -2.77
CA LEU A 197 4.55 8.04 -3.09
C LEU A 197 4.04 8.16 -4.54
N GLY A 198 4.06 7.08 -5.32
CA GLY A 198 3.56 7.05 -6.69
C GLY A 198 4.49 7.68 -7.73
N TYR A 199 5.74 7.97 -7.39
CA TYR A 199 6.69 8.56 -8.35
C TYR A 199 7.15 7.55 -9.42
N THR A 200 7.16 6.25 -9.09
CA THR A 200 7.55 5.18 -10.02
C THR A 200 6.71 3.92 -9.81
N ALA A 201 6.32 3.27 -10.91
CA ALA A 201 5.71 1.96 -10.89
C ALA A 201 6.49 1.03 -11.83
N LEU A 202 7.12 -0.01 -11.25
CA LEU A 202 7.79 -1.05 -12.02
C LEU A 202 6.93 -2.31 -12.04
N PRO A 203 6.90 -3.07 -13.16
CA PRO A 203 6.22 -4.36 -13.18
C PRO A 203 6.85 -5.33 -12.18
N GLY A 204 6.03 -6.07 -11.42
CA GLY A 204 6.48 -6.97 -10.35
C GLY A 204 7.42 -8.08 -10.84
N ALA A 205 7.02 -8.85 -11.85
CA ALA A 205 7.78 -10.03 -12.29
C ALA A 205 9.25 -9.75 -12.70
N PRO A 206 9.58 -8.69 -13.47
CA PRO A 206 10.98 -8.31 -13.71
C PRO A 206 11.74 -7.94 -12.44
N VAL A 207 11.12 -7.18 -11.52
CA VAL A 207 11.75 -6.79 -10.25
C VAL A 207 12.04 -8.02 -9.40
N GLU A 208 11.06 -8.90 -9.24
CA GLU A 208 11.22 -10.14 -8.48
C GLU A 208 12.27 -11.05 -9.12
N THR A 209 12.35 -11.15 -10.44
CA THR A 209 13.37 -11.94 -11.14
C THR A 209 14.77 -11.41 -10.82
N VAL A 210 14.95 -10.08 -10.83
CA VAL A 210 16.22 -9.44 -10.47
C VAL A 210 16.57 -9.64 -9.00
N ILE A 211 15.57 -9.63 -8.11
CA ILE A 211 15.73 -9.99 -6.70
C ILE A 211 16.26 -11.43 -6.57
N ALA A 212 15.67 -12.40 -7.27
CA ALA A 212 16.16 -13.79 -7.24
C ALA A 212 17.58 -13.91 -7.83
N LEU A 213 17.88 -13.22 -8.93
CA LEU A 213 19.22 -13.16 -9.52
C LEU A 213 20.27 -12.57 -8.55
N SER A 214 19.88 -11.61 -7.71
CA SER A 214 20.78 -11.05 -6.69
C SER A 214 21.21 -12.10 -5.66
N ILE A 215 20.33 -13.05 -5.33
CA ILE A 215 20.62 -14.16 -4.42
C ILE A 215 21.53 -15.19 -5.10
N VAL A 216 21.29 -15.51 -6.38
CA VAL A 216 22.19 -16.34 -7.18
C VAL A 216 23.59 -15.73 -7.22
N PHE A 217 23.69 -14.43 -7.48
CA PHE A 217 24.95 -13.69 -7.47
C PHE A 217 25.67 -13.82 -6.12
N LEU A 218 24.96 -13.58 -5.01
CA LEU A 218 25.55 -13.69 -3.68
C LEU A 218 26.02 -15.12 -3.35
N ALA A 219 25.27 -16.14 -3.74
CA ALA A 219 25.66 -17.54 -3.56
C ALA A 219 27.00 -17.85 -4.27
N LEU A 220 27.20 -17.33 -5.48
CA LEU A 220 28.46 -17.45 -6.22
C LEU A 220 29.61 -16.69 -5.53
N GLU A 221 29.33 -15.51 -4.99
CA GLU A 221 30.31 -14.73 -4.24
C GLU A 221 30.74 -15.42 -2.95
N VAL A 222 29.81 -16.08 -2.23
CA VAL A 222 30.13 -16.93 -1.08
C VAL A 222 31.11 -18.04 -1.48
N LEU A 223 30.85 -18.74 -2.59
CA LEU A 223 31.73 -19.82 -3.06
C LEU A 223 33.13 -19.33 -3.42
N LYS A 224 33.25 -18.17 -4.09
CA LYS A 224 34.55 -17.56 -4.41
C LYS A 224 35.32 -17.18 -3.15
N PHE A 225 34.63 -16.54 -2.19
CA PHE A 225 35.21 -16.14 -0.92
C PHE A 225 35.71 -17.35 -0.12
N GLN A 226 34.90 -18.41 0.00
CA GLN A 226 35.31 -19.67 0.65
C GLN A 226 36.47 -20.37 -0.06
N GLY A 227 36.61 -20.18 -1.38
CA GLY A 227 37.74 -20.65 -2.18
C GLY A 227 39.02 -19.82 -2.05
N GLY A 228 39.05 -18.82 -1.17
CA GLY A 228 40.22 -17.96 -0.93
C GLY A 228 40.42 -16.86 -1.98
N LYS A 229 39.42 -16.60 -2.83
CA LYS A 229 39.47 -15.51 -3.82
C LYS A 229 38.81 -14.26 -3.23
N PRO A 230 39.55 -13.18 -2.95
CA PRO A 230 38.95 -11.92 -2.54
C PRO A 230 38.09 -11.38 -3.69
N THR A 231 36.87 -10.96 -3.37
CA THR A 231 35.97 -10.29 -4.31
C THR A 231 35.55 -8.93 -3.78
N LEU A 232 35.05 -8.08 -4.67
CA LEU A 232 34.52 -6.76 -4.32
C LEU A 232 33.41 -6.87 -3.27
N THR A 233 32.58 -7.91 -3.35
CA THR A 233 31.54 -8.23 -2.37
C THR A 233 32.12 -8.59 -0.99
N SER A 234 33.24 -9.30 -0.93
CA SER A 234 33.90 -9.63 0.35
C SER A 234 34.63 -8.43 0.99
N GLU A 235 35.17 -7.53 0.17
CA GLU A 235 35.89 -6.35 0.65
C GLU A 235 34.93 -5.22 1.06
N LYS A 236 33.90 -4.98 0.24
CA LYS A 236 32.91 -3.91 0.40
C LYS A 236 31.47 -4.45 0.29
N PRO A 237 31.07 -5.37 1.19
CA PRO A 237 29.73 -5.98 1.14
C PRO A 237 28.60 -4.95 1.21
N TRP A 238 28.81 -3.87 1.98
CA TRP A 238 27.85 -2.77 2.11
C TRP A 238 27.48 -2.10 0.78
N LEU A 239 28.41 -2.02 -0.18
CA LEU A 239 28.15 -1.39 -1.48
C LEU A 239 27.24 -2.28 -2.34
N VAL A 240 27.53 -3.59 -2.36
CA VAL A 240 26.72 -4.58 -3.07
C VAL A 240 25.32 -4.66 -2.45
N ALA A 241 25.23 -4.69 -1.13
CA ALA A 241 23.97 -4.69 -0.41
C ALA A 241 23.16 -3.41 -0.64
N PHE A 242 23.82 -2.24 -0.74
CA PHE A 242 23.16 -0.99 -1.11
C PHE A 242 22.56 -1.04 -2.52
N ILE A 243 23.31 -1.55 -3.50
CA ILE A 243 22.80 -1.68 -4.89
C ILE A 243 21.60 -2.62 -4.95
N PHE A 244 21.68 -3.78 -4.29
CA PHE A 244 20.56 -4.71 -4.27
C PHE A 244 19.38 -4.19 -3.45
N GLY A 245 19.60 -3.46 -2.36
CA GLY A 245 18.53 -2.84 -1.59
C GLY A 245 17.71 -1.85 -2.42
N LEU A 246 18.33 -1.07 -3.32
CA LEU A 246 17.59 -0.24 -4.28
C LEU A 246 16.65 -1.08 -5.16
N LEU A 247 17.05 -2.26 -5.60
CA LEU A 247 16.22 -3.11 -6.44
C LEU A 247 15.10 -3.78 -5.63
N HIS A 248 15.40 -4.21 -4.41
CA HIS A 248 14.46 -4.90 -3.54
C HIS A 248 13.31 -3.99 -3.08
N GLY A 249 13.55 -2.71 -2.84
CA GLY A 249 12.49 -1.78 -2.39
C GLY A 249 11.35 -1.61 -3.40
N PHE A 250 11.62 -1.80 -4.70
CA PHE A 250 10.58 -1.83 -5.72
C PHE A 250 9.70 -3.09 -5.66
N GLY A 251 10.25 -4.23 -5.19
CA GLY A 251 9.53 -5.51 -5.16
C GLY A 251 8.40 -5.51 -4.14
N PHE A 252 8.52 -4.72 -3.08
CA PHE A 252 7.51 -4.65 -2.01
C PHE A 252 6.45 -3.56 -2.22
N ALA A 253 6.64 -2.65 -3.16
CA ALA A 253 5.71 -1.53 -3.40
C ALA A 253 4.27 -1.99 -3.69
N GLY A 254 4.11 -3.09 -4.44
CA GLY A 254 2.80 -3.67 -4.73
C GLY A 254 2.08 -4.15 -3.47
N ALA A 255 2.75 -4.94 -2.64
CA ALA A 255 2.19 -5.44 -1.38
C ALA A 255 1.84 -4.32 -0.40
N LEU A 256 2.65 -3.25 -0.34
CA LEU A 256 2.34 -2.08 0.49
C LEU A 256 1.09 -1.33 0.00
N SER A 257 0.84 -1.32 -1.32
CA SER A 257 -0.39 -0.77 -1.89
C SER A 257 -1.63 -1.59 -1.53
N GLU A 258 -1.51 -2.90 -1.33
CA GLU A 258 -2.60 -3.78 -0.90
C GLU A 258 -2.90 -3.64 0.59
N ILE A 259 -1.86 -3.52 1.43
CA ILE A 259 -2.00 -3.26 2.88
C ILE A 259 -2.61 -1.87 3.12
N GLY A 260 -2.30 -0.91 2.26
CA GLY A 260 -2.83 0.45 2.27
C GLY A 260 -2.15 1.35 3.29
N LEU A 261 -1.65 2.50 2.84
CA LEU A 261 -0.98 3.49 3.70
C LEU A 261 -1.99 4.49 4.30
N PRO A 262 -1.86 4.84 5.59
CA PRO A 262 -2.65 5.92 6.16
C PRO A 262 -2.24 7.25 5.50
N SER A 263 -3.17 7.88 4.77
CA SER A 263 -2.93 9.03 3.89
C SER A 263 -2.14 10.17 4.53
N ASN A 264 -2.31 10.37 5.84
CA ASN A 264 -1.70 11.49 6.59
C ASN A 264 -0.48 11.09 7.43
N GLU A 265 -0.18 9.80 7.55
CA GLU A 265 0.91 9.29 8.37
C GLU A 265 1.89 8.43 7.55
N ILE A 266 1.93 8.63 6.22
CA ILE A 266 2.83 7.95 5.30
C ILE A 266 4.29 7.98 5.78
N PRO A 267 4.86 9.13 6.20
CA PRO A 267 6.26 9.16 6.66
C PRO A 267 6.49 8.31 7.91
N VAL A 268 5.54 8.32 8.86
CA VAL A 268 5.63 7.52 10.09
C VAL A 268 5.51 6.03 9.76
N ALA A 269 4.54 5.66 8.93
CA ALA A 269 4.34 4.30 8.46
C ALA A 269 5.59 3.75 7.74
N LEU A 270 6.13 4.49 6.76
CA LEU A 270 7.33 4.08 6.02
C LEU A 270 8.57 3.99 6.92
N ALA A 271 8.79 4.98 7.80
CA ALA A 271 9.95 4.97 8.69
C ALA A 271 9.91 3.79 9.68
N THR A 272 8.75 3.55 10.30
CA THR A 272 8.59 2.49 11.29
C THR A 272 8.55 1.10 10.65
N PHE A 273 8.00 0.98 9.44
CA PHE A 273 8.13 -0.22 8.62
C PHE A 273 9.59 -0.58 8.36
N ASN A 274 10.38 0.36 7.81
CA ASN A 274 11.79 0.08 7.51
C ASN A 274 12.63 -0.17 8.77
N PHE A 275 12.31 0.48 9.89
CA PHE A 275 12.91 0.15 11.18
C PHE A 275 12.56 -1.28 11.63
N GLY A 276 11.33 -1.72 11.40
CA GLY A 276 10.90 -3.10 11.62
C GLY A 276 11.66 -4.10 10.75
N VAL A 277 11.88 -3.77 9.47
CA VAL A 277 12.70 -4.56 8.55
C VAL A 277 14.13 -4.72 9.09
N GLU A 278 14.81 -3.62 9.46
CA GLU A 278 16.16 -3.69 10.03
C GLU A 278 16.19 -4.54 11.32
N LEU A 279 15.21 -4.36 12.20
CA LEU A 279 15.10 -5.14 13.44
C LEU A 279 14.93 -6.64 13.17
N GLY A 280 14.06 -7.00 12.22
CA GLY A 280 13.86 -8.40 11.82
C GLY A 280 15.11 -9.01 11.18
N GLN A 281 15.85 -8.26 10.35
CA GLN A 281 17.14 -8.71 9.79
C GLN A 281 18.17 -8.95 10.91
N LEU A 282 18.30 -8.01 11.85
CA LEU A 282 19.22 -8.15 12.98
C LEU A 282 18.84 -9.31 13.91
N LEU A 283 17.55 -9.54 14.14
CA LEU A 283 17.04 -10.68 14.89
C LEU A 283 17.43 -11.99 14.22
N PHE A 284 17.19 -12.13 12.92
CA PHE A 284 17.57 -13.31 12.15
C PHE A 284 19.08 -13.56 12.22
N VAL A 285 19.89 -12.52 12.01
CA VAL A 285 21.35 -12.59 12.13
C VAL A 285 21.79 -13.06 13.51
N GLY A 286 21.20 -12.50 14.57
CA GLY A 286 21.47 -12.88 15.95
C GLY A 286 21.21 -14.37 16.20
N VAL A 287 20.07 -14.89 15.71
CA VAL A 287 19.71 -16.31 15.80
C VAL A 287 20.71 -17.18 15.06
N ILE A 288 21.03 -16.88 13.80
CA ILE A 288 21.96 -17.68 12.99
C ILE A 288 23.37 -17.72 13.61
N ILE A 289 23.88 -16.57 14.06
CA ILE A 289 25.20 -16.51 14.72
C ILE A 289 25.17 -17.25 16.06
N GLY A 290 24.08 -17.15 16.82
CA GLY A 290 23.89 -17.88 18.07
C GLY A 290 23.93 -19.39 17.87
N LEU A 291 23.14 -19.90 16.92
CA LEU A 291 23.12 -21.31 16.55
C LEU A 291 24.50 -21.80 16.08
N TRP A 292 25.18 -21.00 15.25
CA TRP A 292 26.53 -21.34 14.79
C TRP A 292 27.51 -21.49 15.96
N LYS A 293 27.50 -20.56 16.93
CA LYS A 293 28.38 -20.61 18.10
C LYS A 293 28.14 -21.85 18.97
N LEU A 294 26.88 -22.30 19.12
CA LEU A 294 26.55 -23.51 19.87
C LEU A 294 27.13 -24.78 19.22
N ILE A 295 27.17 -24.82 17.88
CA ILE A 295 27.56 -26.01 17.11
C ILE A 295 29.06 -26.02 16.78
N GLN A 296 29.70 -24.86 16.63
CA GLN A 296 31.08 -24.73 16.15
C GLN A 296 32.12 -25.52 16.98
N GLY A 297 31.90 -25.69 18.28
CA GLY A 297 32.78 -26.48 19.16
C GLY A 297 32.53 -28.00 19.11
N HIS A 298 31.38 -28.42 18.59
CA HIS A 298 30.94 -29.83 18.61
C HIS A 298 31.04 -30.51 17.24
N VAL A 299 31.23 -29.76 16.16
CA VAL A 299 31.20 -30.28 14.79
C VAL A 299 32.44 -29.83 14.00
N GLN A 300 33.23 -30.79 13.54
CA GLN A 300 34.29 -30.53 12.57
C GLN A 300 33.72 -30.45 11.15
N VAL A 301 33.63 -29.24 10.61
CA VAL A 301 33.10 -29.01 9.26
C VAL A 301 34.20 -29.19 8.21
N LYS A 302 34.09 -30.25 7.39
CA LYS A 302 35.00 -30.51 6.27
C LYS A 302 34.87 -29.41 5.20
N PRO A 303 35.93 -29.11 4.42
CA PRO A 303 35.89 -28.04 3.41
C PRO A 303 34.76 -28.15 2.38
N TRP A 304 34.39 -29.38 1.98
CA TRP A 304 33.28 -29.59 1.04
C TRP A 304 31.91 -29.28 1.66
N GLN A 305 31.73 -29.50 2.97
CA GLN A 305 30.46 -29.25 3.67
C GLN A 305 30.14 -27.76 3.72
N LYS A 306 31.16 -26.89 3.75
CA LYS A 306 31.00 -25.43 3.69
C LYS A 306 30.31 -24.95 2.40
N LYS A 307 30.41 -25.74 1.32
CA LYS A 307 29.81 -25.44 0.02
C LYS A 307 28.33 -25.84 -0.07
N VAL A 308 27.84 -26.70 0.81
CA VAL A 308 26.45 -27.21 0.76
C VAL A 308 25.44 -26.07 0.86
N ILE A 309 25.63 -25.18 1.84
CA ILE A 309 24.73 -24.04 2.07
C ILE A 309 24.67 -23.11 0.85
N PRO A 310 25.78 -22.56 0.30
CA PRO A 310 25.69 -21.69 -0.86
C PRO A 310 25.17 -22.39 -2.12
N TYR A 311 25.42 -23.69 -2.32
CA TYR A 311 24.76 -24.43 -3.40
C TYR A 311 23.24 -24.54 -3.18
N GLY A 312 22.78 -24.77 -1.94
CA GLY A 312 21.36 -24.78 -1.61
C GLY A 312 20.69 -23.43 -1.87
N ILE A 313 21.29 -22.33 -1.37
CA ILE A 313 20.83 -20.95 -1.60
C ILE A 313 20.73 -20.67 -3.10
N GLY A 314 21.81 -20.95 -3.85
CA GLY A 314 21.85 -20.71 -5.29
C GLY A 314 20.84 -21.54 -6.07
N SER A 315 20.62 -22.80 -5.69
CA SER A 315 19.67 -23.68 -6.38
C SER A 315 18.22 -23.21 -6.18
N ILE A 316 17.84 -22.86 -4.95
CA ILE A 316 16.52 -22.29 -4.65
C ILE A 316 16.32 -20.97 -5.40
N ALA A 317 17.33 -20.11 -5.41
CA ALA A 317 17.26 -18.84 -6.11
C ALA A 317 17.14 -19.00 -7.63
N VAL A 318 17.87 -19.95 -8.24
CA VAL A 318 17.72 -20.27 -9.68
C VAL A 318 16.32 -20.81 -9.97
N PHE A 319 15.76 -21.66 -9.10
CA PHE A 319 14.38 -22.10 -9.23
C PHE A 319 13.41 -20.90 -9.25
N TRP A 320 13.53 -19.96 -8.31
CA TRP A 320 12.71 -18.74 -8.29
C TRP A 320 12.91 -17.84 -9.51
N VAL A 321 14.14 -17.74 -10.05
CA VAL A 321 14.38 -17.01 -11.32
C VAL A 321 13.55 -17.63 -12.44
N ILE A 322 13.54 -18.96 -12.55
CA ILE A 322 12.79 -19.67 -13.59
C ILE A 322 11.27 -19.47 -13.38
N GLU A 323 10.79 -19.67 -12.17
CA GLU A 323 9.38 -19.47 -11.77
C GLU A 323 8.88 -18.08 -12.17
N ARG A 324 9.60 -17.03 -11.76
CA ARG A 324 9.24 -15.63 -12.00
C ARG A 324 9.35 -15.21 -13.47
N ILE A 325 10.26 -15.79 -14.24
CA ILE A 325 10.36 -15.54 -15.68
C ILE A 325 9.18 -16.16 -16.44
N ILE A 326 8.75 -17.35 -16.03
CA ILE A 326 7.66 -18.07 -16.70
C ILE A 326 6.29 -17.56 -16.22
N ASN A 327 6.24 -16.68 -15.21
CA ASN A 327 5.02 -16.21 -14.55
C ASN A 327 4.13 -17.38 -14.10
N ILE A 328 4.75 -18.46 -13.60
CA ILE A 328 4.05 -19.57 -12.93
C ILE A 328 3.93 -19.22 -11.45
#